data_AF-A0A814PFN2-F1
#
_entry.id   AF-A0A814PFN2-F1
#
_cell.length_a   1.000
_cell.length_b   1.000
_cell.length_c   1.000
_cell.angle_alpha   90.00
_cell.angle_beta   90.00
_cell.angle_gamma   90.00
#
_symmetry.space_group_name_H-M   'P 1'
#
loop_
_entity.id
_entity.type
_entity.pdbx_description
1 polymer ?
#
loop_
_entity_poly.entity_id
_entity_poly.type
_entity_poly.pdbx_seq_one_letter_code
_entity_poly.pdbx_strand_id
1 'polypeptide(L)'
;MFDLIVGIIYMAFIVYFMIIEIQSVCEMKWKYLQQFWCYIEWGMICCSWASIGIYVRRYYEMKRIGSVFHRSKGYEYVNLQFATHMDDILTFLLGFCCFFGTIKLLRFCRYHRHLSLLGDTLRYVGKDLFFFTASFAIMVTAFIALFYLLFTSKILTCSSLFSTTQMIFEMILMKFDASEIRAADDVLGPICFTLFIFLIVFIGMTMFVSIISDGFRSIRERNRVDFKTDFEMFEFMWDRLLRQLGNLK
;
A
#
# COMPACT_ATOMS: atom_id res chain seq x y z
N MET A 1 3.46 12.10 -32.53
CA MET A 1 4.62 11.22 -32.86
C MET A 1 5.33 10.77 -31.60
N PHE A 2 5.66 11.69 -30.67
CA PHE A 2 6.25 11.38 -29.37
C PHE A 2 5.45 10.33 -28.57
N ASP A 3 4.13 10.48 -28.45
CA ASP A 3 3.30 9.55 -27.66
C ASP A 3 3.32 8.11 -28.19
N LEU A 4 3.42 7.94 -29.52
CA LEU A 4 3.53 6.62 -30.13
C LEU A 4 4.89 5.98 -29.82
N ILE A 5 5.96 6.76 -29.82
CA ILE A 5 7.31 6.29 -29.47
C ILE A 5 7.33 5.86 -28.01
N VAL A 6 6.77 6.66 -27.10
CA VAL A 6 6.66 6.32 -25.67
C VAL A 6 5.84 5.05 -25.46
N GLY A 7 4.72 4.89 -26.18
CA GLY A 7 3.91 3.68 -26.12
C GLY A 7 4.65 2.42 -26.58
N ILE A 8 5.44 2.51 -27.65
CA ILE A 8 6.26 1.39 -28.14
C ILE A 8 7.35 1.01 -27.13
N ILE A 9 8.02 2.01 -26.54
CA ILE A 9 9.02 1.79 -25.48
C ILE A 9 8.37 1.14 -24.25
N TYR A 10 7.20 1.62 -23.84
CA TYR A 10 6.44 1.05 -22.73
C TYR A 10 6.04 -0.41 -22.98
N MET A 11 5.57 -0.72 -24.20
CA MET A 11 5.28 -2.11 -24.61
C MET A 11 6.52 -3.00 -24.54
N ALA A 12 7.66 -2.54 -25.05
CA ALA A 12 8.91 -3.29 -24.97
C ALA A 12 9.31 -3.56 -23.52
N PHE A 13 9.13 -2.59 -22.62
CA PHE A 13 9.43 -2.72 -21.21
C PHE A 13 8.53 -3.74 -20.49
N ILE A 14 7.23 -3.77 -20.80
CA ILE A 14 6.29 -4.76 -20.26
C ILE A 14 6.67 -6.16 -20.73
N VAL A 15 6.98 -6.35 -22.02
CA VAL A 15 7.39 -7.65 -22.57
C VAL A 15 8.69 -8.11 -21.91
N TYR A 16 9.65 -7.21 -21.74
CA TYR A 16 10.90 -7.51 -21.03
C TYR A 16 10.65 -7.97 -19.59
N PHE A 17 9.80 -7.25 -18.83
CA PHE A 17 9.43 -7.68 -17.48
C PHE A 17 8.68 -9.01 -17.45
N MET A 18 7.81 -9.27 -18.43
CA MET A 18 7.10 -10.54 -18.54
C MET A 18 8.07 -11.71 -18.75
N ILE A 19 9.11 -11.56 -19.57
CA ILE A 19 10.12 -12.60 -19.78
C ILE A 19 10.88 -12.92 -18.49
N ILE A 20 11.31 -11.89 -17.76
CA ILE A 20 12.00 -12.05 -16.47
C ILE A 20 11.10 -12.76 -15.45
N GLU A 21 9.83 -12.37 -15.39
CA GLU A 21 8.86 -12.96 -14.46
C GLU A 21 8.64 -14.44 -14.79
N ILE A 22 8.48 -14.79 -16.07
CA ILE A 22 8.33 -16.17 -16.52
C ILE A 22 9.57 -17.01 -16.17
N GLN A 23 10.78 -16.48 -16.38
CA GLN A 23 12.01 -17.15 -15.99
C GLN A 23 12.06 -17.41 -14.46
N SER A 24 11.71 -16.39 -13.67
CA SER A 24 11.69 -16.48 -12.20
C SER A 24 10.67 -17.52 -11.70
N VAL A 25 9.50 -17.60 -12.34
CA VAL A 25 8.46 -18.59 -12.05
C VAL A 25 8.94 -20.00 -12.43
N CYS A 26 9.63 -20.16 -13.56
CA CYS A 26 10.16 -21.45 -14.01
C CYS A 26 11.22 -22.02 -13.05
N GLU A 27 12.07 -21.17 -12.48
CA GLU A 27 13.12 -21.60 -11.54
C GLU A 27 12.57 -21.93 -10.15
N MET A 28 11.69 -21.08 -9.59
CA MET A 28 11.25 -21.20 -8.20
C MET A 28 9.88 -21.87 -8.01
N LYS A 29 9.12 -22.11 -9.09
CA LYS A 29 7.82 -22.79 -9.15
C LYS A 29 6.88 -22.42 -7.99
N TRP A 30 6.68 -23.34 -7.04
CA TRP A 30 5.74 -23.20 -5.94
C TRP A 30 6.23 -22.27 -4.83
N LYS A 31 7.54 -22.18 -4.62
CA LYS A 31 8.13 -21.26 -3.65
C LYS A 31 7.97 -19.80 -4.09
N TYR A 32 7.87 -19.57 -5.41
CA TYR A 32 7.66 -18.24 -5.97
C TYR A 32 6.30 -17.64 -5.58
N LEU A 33 5.23 -18.45 -5.62
CA LEU A 33 3.87 -17.98 -5.30
C LEU A 33 3.66 -17.64 -3.82
N GLN A 34 4.53 -18.12 -2.93
CA GLN A 34 4.46 -17.77 -1.50
C GLN A 34 5.13 -16.41 -1.19
N GLN A 35 5.84 -15.81 -2.15
CA GLN A 35 6.54 -14.56 -1.94
C GLN A 35 5.62 -13.37 -2.21
N PHE A 36 5.42 -12.49 -1.21
CA PHE A 36 4.59 -11.28 -1.32
C PHE A 36 4.91 -10.42 -2.57
N TRP A 37 6.18 -10.33 -2.94
CA TRP A 37 6.65 -9.55 -4.09
C TRP A 37 6.11 -10.02 -5.44
N CYS A 38 5.80 -11.32 -5.57
CA CYS A 38 5.20 -11.89 -6.77
C CYS A 38 3.87 -11.18 -7.10
N TYR A 39 3.00 -11.00 -6.11
CA TYR A 39 1.70 -10.34 -6.32
C TYR A 39 1.81 -8.91 -6.86
N ILE A 40 2.87 -8.17 -6.51
CA ILE A 40 3.10 -6.80 -6.99
C ILE A 40 3.50 -6.82 -8.48
N GLU A 41 4.38 -7.74 -8.88
CA GLU A 41 4.82 -7.88 -10.28
C GLU A 41 3.67 -8.36 -11.18
N TRP A 42 2.90 -9.35 -10.73
CA TRP A 42 1.69 -9.80 -11.43
C TRP A 42 0.64 -8.70 -11.53
N GLY A 43 0.42 -7.93 -10.46
CA GLY A 43 -0.48 -6.78 -10.47
C GLY A 43 -0.08 -5.74 -11.51
N MET A 44 1.22 -5.44 -11.61
CA MET A 44 1.77 -4.51 -12.60
C MET A 44 1.57 -5.02 -14.04
N ILE A 45 1.88 -6.29 -14.31
CA ILE A 45 1.72 -6.90 -15.64
C ILE A 45 0.24 -6.91 -16.05
N CYS A 46 -0.65 -7.34 -15.15
CA CYS A 46 -2.09 -7.39 -15.41
C CYS A 46 -2.67 -6.00 -15.68
N CYS A 47 -2.33 -4.99 -14.87
CA CYS A 47 -2.79 -3.61 -15.10
C CYS A 47 -2.24 -3.04 -16.42
N SER A 48 -0.98 -3.37 -16.75
CA SER A 48 -0.35 -2.94 -17.98
C SER A 48 -1.06 -3.53 -19.21
N TRP A 49 -1.32 -4.84 -19.25
CA TRP A 49 -2.09 -5.47 -20.33
C TRP A 49 -3.52 -4.95 -20.44
N ALA A 50 -4.19 -4.75 -19.30
CA ALA A 50 -5.53 -4.16 -19.27
C ALA A 50 -5.52 -2.73 -19.85
N SER A 51 -4.51 -1.92 -19.50
CA SER A 51 -4.38 -0.55 -20.02
C SER A 51 -4.22 -0.52 -21.54
N ILE A 52 -3.43 -1.44 -22.11
CA ILE A 52 -3.24 -1.57 -23.56
C ILE A 52 -4.56 -2.00 -24.22
N GLY A 53 -5.27 -2.97 -23.63
CA GLY A 53 -6.57 -3.41 -24.14
C GLY A 53 -7.59 -2.27 -24.21
N ILE A 54 -7.69 -1.45 -23.16
CA ILE A 54 -8.58 -0.29 -23.12
C ILE A 54 -8.10 0.80 -24.07
N TYR A 55 -6.80 1.04 -24.19
CA TYR A 55 -6.24 2.00 -25.13
C TYR A 55 -6.59 1.66 -26.59
N VAL A 56 -6.50 0.38 -26.97
CA VAL A 56 -6.89 -0.11 -28.28
C VAL A 56 -8.40 0.06 -28.51
N ARG A 57 -9.23 -0.28 -27.52
CA ARG A 57 -10.69 -0.05 -27.61
C ARG A 57 -11.02 1.43 -27.78
N ARG A 58 -10.38 2.32 -27.00
CA ARG A 58 -10.52 3.78 -27.12
C ARG A 58 -10.15 4.25 -28.52
N TYR A 59 -9.09 3.72 -29.12
CA TYR A 59 -8.69 4.07 -30.48
C TYR A 59 -9.74 3.69 -31.53
N TYR A 60 -10.33 2.49 -31.44
CA TYR A 60 -11.41 2.08 -32.35
C TYR A 60 -12.67 2.93 -32.20
N GLU A 61 -13.07 3.24 -30.96
CA GLU A 61 -14.23 4.10 -30.71
C GLU A 61 -14.00 5.53 -31.20
N MET A 62 -12.81 6.10 -30.99
CA MET A 62 -12.46 7.43 -31.49
C MET A 62 -12.50 7.48 -33.04
N LYS A 63 -12.04 6.42 -33.71
CA LYS A 63 -12.10 6.30 -35.17
C LYS A 63 -13.54 6.18 -35.68
N ARG A 64 -14.40 5.47 -34.95
CA ARG A 64 -15.84 5.36 -35.23
C ARG A 64 -16.55 6.71 -35.04
N ILE A 65 -16.26 7.42 -33.97
CA ILE A 65 -16.79 8.76 -33.71
C ILE A 65 -16.34 9.73 -34.81
N GLY A 66 -15.07 9.71 -35.18
CA GLY A 66 -14.54 10.54 -36.26
C GLY A 66 -15.20 10.28 -37.62
N SER A 67 -15.46 9.02 -37.97
CA SER A 67 -16.11 8.69 -39.25
C SER A 67 -17.59 9.08 -39.29
N VAL A 68 -18.32 8.92 -38.17
CA VAL A 68 -19.71 9.40 -38.04
C VAL A 68 -19.75 10.93 -38.11
N PHE A 69 -18.83 11.62 -37.43
CA PHE A 69 -18.76 13.09 -37.45
C PHE A 69 -18.47 13.64 -38.87
N HIS A 70 -17.54 13.01 -39.59
CA HIS A 70 -17.24 13.37 -40.99
C HIS A 70 -18.42 13.10 -41.93
N ARG A 71 -19.19 12.03 -41.70
CA ARG A 71 -20.36 11.67 -42.52
C ARG A 71 -21.55 12.60 -42.27
N SER A 72 -21.75 13.03 -41.03
CA SER A 72 -22.89 13.86 -40.63
C SER A 72 -22.59 15.36 -40.63
N LYS A 73 -21.40 15.79 -41.10
CA LYS A 73 -20.93 17.20 -41.13
C LYS A 73 -21.12 17.96 -39.79
N GLY A 74 -21.13 17.25 -38.67
CA GLY A 74 -21.31 17.82 -37.32
C GLY A 74 -22.75 18.11 -36.89
N TYR A 75 -23.78 17.69 -37.63
CA TYR A 75 -25.19 17.93 -37.27
C TYR A 75 -25.82 16.84 -36.38
N GLU A 76 -25.10 15.77 -36.07
CA GLU A 76 -25.60 14.62 -35.31
C GLU A 76 -24.93 14.55 -33.93
N TYR A 77 -25.73 14.36 -32.87
CA TYR A 77 -25.22 14.24 -31.51
C TYR A 77 -24.43 12.94 -31.34
N VAL A 78 -23.14 13.07 -30.98
CA VAL A 78 -22.28 11.93 -30.65
C VAL A 78 -22.19 11.80 -29.14
N ASN A 79 -22.54 10.62 -28.60
CA ASN A 79 -22.42 10.37 -27.17
C ASN A 79 -20.95 10.16 -26.77
N LEU A 80 -20.33 11.20 -26.20
CA LEU A 80 -18.96 11.17 -25.70
C LEU A 80 -18.84 10.57 -24.28
N GLN A 81 -19.94 10.33 -23.57
CA GLN A 81 -19.90 9.82 -22.19
C GLN A 81 -19.22 8.45 -22.10
N PHE A 82 -19.40 7.61 -23.12
CA PHE A 82 -18.70 6.33 -23.18
C PHE A 82 -17.20 6.52 -23.37
N ALA A 83 -16.79 7.47 -24.22
CA ALA A 83 -15.38 7.76 -24.47
C ALA A 83 -14.69 8.33 -23.21
N THR A 84 -15.36 9.23 -22.48
CA THR A 84 -14.84 9.76 -21.20
C THR A 84 -14.73 8.66 -20.15
N HIS A 85 -15.72 7.76 -20.06
CA HIS A 85 -15.65 6.66 -19.10
C HIS A 85 -14.49 5.69 -19.38
N MET A 86 -14.20 5.40 -20.65
CA MET A 86 -13.01 4.62 -21.02
C MET A 86 -11.70 5.32 -20.66
N ASP A 87 -11.67 6.65 -20.72
CA ASP A 87 -10.51 7.47 -20.35
C ASP A 87 -10.28 7.50 -18.83
N ASP A 88 -11.37 7.58 -18.05
CA ASP A 88 -11.32 7.47 -16.59
C ASP A 88 -10.72 6.12 -16.18
N ILE A 89 -11.24 5.02 -16.75
CA ILE A 89 -10.74 3.66 -16.45
C ILE A 89 -9.26 3.53 -16.85
N LEU A 90 -8.86 4.07 -18.00
CA LEU A 90 -7.46 4.07 -18.43
C LEU A 90 -6.57 4.83 -17.43
N THR A 91 -7.03 5.99 -16.95
CA THR A 91 -6.33 6.79 -15.94
C THR A 91 -6.19 6.03 -14.62
N PHE A 92 -7.24 5.35 -14.17
CA PHE A 92 -7.17 4.47 -12.99
C PHE A 92 -6.15 3.35 -13.17
N LEU A 93 -6.16 2.64 -14.30
CA LEU A 93 -5.20 1.56 -14.57
C LEU A 93 -3.75 2.05 -14.61
N LEU A 94 -3.50 3.20 -15.23
CA LEU A 94 -2.18 3.83 -15.23
C LEU A 94 -1.77 4.25 -13.82
N GLY A 95 -2.69 4.78 -13.01
CA GLY A 95 -2.48 5.07 -11.60
C GLY A 95 -2.07 3.83 -10.80
N PHE A 96 -2.73 2.68 -11.03
CA PHE A 96 -2.33 1.40 -10.44
C PHE A 96 -0.94 0.95 -10.91
N CYS A 97 -0.61 1.08 -12.20
CA CYS A 97 0.73 0.79 -12.71
C CYS A 97 1.80 1.65 -12.01
N CYS A 98 1.56 2.96 -11.86
CA CYS A 98 2.45 3.87 -11.13
C CYS A 98 2.56 3.51 -9.64
N PHE A 99 1.47 3.10 -9.02
CA PHE A 99 1.44 2.65 -7.63
C PHE A 99 2.30 1.40 -7.43
N PHE A 100 2.10 0.36 -8.23
CA PHE A 100 2.95 -0.84 -8.17
C PHE A 100 4.41 -0.53 -8.51
N GLY A 101 4.65 0.36 -9.47
CA GLY A 101 6.00 0.84 -9.81
C GLY A 101 6.68 1.53 -8.62
N THR A 102 5.93 2.33 -7.87
CA THR A 102 6.41 2.99 -6.66
C THR A 102 6.73 1.97 -5.55
N ILE A 103 5.89 0.94 -5.37
CA ILE A 103 6.20 -0.14 -4.42
C ILE A 103 7.47 -0.91 -4.85
N LYS A 104 7.67 -1.12 -6.15
CA LYS A 104 8.89 -1.74 -6.69
C LYS A 104 10.13 -0.88 -6.41
N LEU A 105 10.02 0.45 -6.47
CA LEU A 105 11.07 1.36 -6.04
C LEU A 105 11.38 1.22 -4.54
N LEU A 106 10.38 1.04 -3.68
CA LEU A 106 10.61 0.78 -2.25
C LEU A 106 11.43 -0.50 -2.01
N ARG A 107 11.30 -1.51 -2.87
CA ARG A 107 12.14 -2.72 -2.83
C ARG A 107 13.61 -2.38 -3.06
N PHE A 108 13.90 -1.51 -4.02
CA PHE A 108 15.27 -1.06 -4.29
C PHE A 108 15.83 -0.25 -3.12
N CYS A 109 15.01 0.60 -2.50
CA CYS A 109 15.40 1.38 -1.32
C CYS A 109 15.77 0.52 -0.10
N ARG A 110 15.30 -0.73 0.00
CA ARG A 110 15.73 -1.67 1.08
C ARG A 110 17.23 -1.96 1.06
N TYR A 111 17.94 -1.67 -0.03
CA TYR A 111 19.41 -1.81 -0.06
C TYR A 111 20.10 -0.81 0.88
N HIS A 112 19.44 0.28 1.28
CA HIS A 112 19.94 1.17 2.32
C HIS A 112 19.78 0.56 3.72
N ARG A 113 20.89 0.52 4.48
CA ARG A 113 20.98 -0.04 5.84
C ARG A 113 19.90 0.47 6.80
N HIS A 114 19.53 1.75 6.72
CA HIS A 114 18.47 2.32 7.57
C HIS A 114 17.08 1.77 7.24
N LEU A 115 16.75 1.60 5.95
CA LEU A 115 15.46 1.10 5.51
C LEU A 115 15.35 -0.42 5.67
N SER A 116 16.46 -1.15 5.53
CA SER A 116 16.49 -2.58 5.87
C SER A 116 16.18 -2.81 7.34
N LEU A 117 16.77 -2.03 8.25
CA LEU A 117 16.54 -2.17 9.70
C LEU A 117 15.06 -1.95 10.06
N LEU A 118 14.39 -0.98 9.45
CA LEU A 118 12.94 -0.79 9.62
C LEU A 118 12.12 -1.97 9.09
N GLY A 119 12.50 -2.51 7.92
CA GLY A 119 11.87 -3.69 7.34
C GLY A 119 12.04 -4.94 8.21
N ASP A 120 13.24 -5.14 8.77
CA ASP A 120 13.52 -6.24 9.68
C ASP A 120 12.74 -6.06 10.99
N THR A 121 12.60 -4.81 11.47
CA THR A 121 11.83 -4.48 12.68
C THR A 121 10.38 -4.84 12.52
N LEU A 122 9.76 -4.39 11.42
CA LEU A 122 8.38 -4.71 11.08
C LEU A 122 8.17 -6.22 10.90
N ARG A 123 9.16 -6.94 10.36
CA ARG A 123 9.08 -8.40 10.21
C ARG A 123 9.15 -9.11 11.56
N TYR A 124 9.98 -8.62 12.49
CA TYR A 124 10.11 -9.17 13.84
C TYR A 124 8.85 -8.94 14.67
N VAL A 125 8.33 -7.70 14.71
CA VAL A 125 7.10 -7.39 15.45
C VAL A 125 5.82 -7.75 14.69
N GLY A 126 5.92 -8.25 13.46
CA GLY A 126 4.77 -8.45 12.58
C GLY A 126 3.69 -9.35 13.17
N LYS A 127 4.08 -10.36 13.98
CA LYS A 127 3.12 -11.21 14.70
C LYS A 127 2.35 -10.42 15.77
N ASP A 128 3.04 -9.65 16.59
CA ASP A 128 2.42 -8.85 17.66
C ASP A 128 1.57 -7.72 17.07
N LEU A 129 2.05 -7.10 15.99
CA LEU A 129 1.32 -6.09 15.24
C LEU A 129 0.03 -6.65 14.61
N PHE A 130 0.05 -7.90 14.15
CA PHE A 130 -1.12 -8.57 13.59
C PHE A 130 -2.20 -8.77 14.67
N PHE A 131 -1.83 -9.29 15.84
CA PHE A 131 -2.77 -9.44 16.96
C PHE A 131 -3.30 -8.08 17.44
N PHE A 132 -2.43 -7.08 17.57
CA PHE A 132 -2.85 -5.71 17.90
C PHE A 132 -3.84 -5.15 16.86
N THR A 133 -3.55 -5.31 15.57
CA THR A 133 -4.43 -4.83 14.49
C THR A 133 -5.77 -5.55 14.51
N ALA A 134 -5.80 -6.85 14.78
CA ALA A 134 -7.05 -7.60 14.91
C ALA A 134 -7.90 -7.10 16.09
N SER A 135 -7.30 -6.91 17.27
CA SER A 135 -7.99 -6.35 18.43
C SER A 135 -8.47 -4.92 18.19
N PHE A 136 -7.64 -4.09 17.56
CA PHE A 136 -7.97 -2.72 17.18
C PHE A 136 -9.16 -2.67 16.21
N ALA A 137 -9.17 -3.54 15.18
CA ALA A 137 -10.25 -3.62 14.22
C ALA A 137 -11.59 -4.02 14.88
N ILE A 138 -11.57 -4.95 15.84
CA ILE A 138 -12.76 -5.32 16.62
C ILE A 138 -13.28 -4.12 17.41
N MET A 139 -12.39 -3.38 18.07
CA MET A 139 -12.77 -2.20 18.85
C MET A 139 -13.35 -1.09 17.96
N VAL A 140 -12.71 -0.78 16.83
CA VAL A 140 -13.22 0.17 15.83
C VAL A 140 -14.59 -0.26 15.31
N THR A 141 -14.77 -1.55 15.01
CA THR A 141 -16.06 -2.07 14.52
C THR A 141 -17.16 -1.95 15.57
N ALA A 142 -16.85 -2.16 16.85
CA ALA A 142 -17.80 -1.95 17.94
C ALA A 142 -18.23 -0.47 18.03
N PHE A 143 -17.31 0.47 17.85
CA PHE A 143 -17.65 1.89 17.75
C PHE A 143 -18.44 2.22 16.49
N ILE A 144 -18.11 1.65 15.33
CA ILE A 144 -18.91 1.82 14.10
C ILE A 144 -20.36 1.42 14.35
N ALA A 145 -20.59 0.25 14.97
CA ALA A 145 -21.92 -0.21 15.31
C ALA A 145 -22.62 0.72 16.32
N LEU A 146 -21.90 1.17 17.36
CA LEU A 146 -22.44 2.08 18.38
C LEU A 146 -22.84 3.44 17.79
N PHE A 147 -21.95 4.09 17.04
CA PHE A 147 -22.23 5.38 16.40
C PHE A 147 -23.34 5.27 15.37
N TYR A 148 -23.35 4.19 14.58
CA TYR A 148 -24.43 3.93 13.63
C TYR A 148 -25.78 3.83 14.35
N LEU A 149 -25.88 3.01 15.40
CA LEU A 149 -27.14 2.82 16.12
C LEU A 149 -27.61 4.07 16.88
N LEU A 150 -26.70 4.84 17.47
CA LEU A 150 -27.06 6.05 18.21
C LEU A 150 -27.47 7.21 17.28
N PHE A 151 -26.77 7.38 16.15
CA PHE A 151 -26.86 8.59 15.35
C PHE A 151 -27.45 8.40 13.95
N THR A 152 -27.87 7.19 13.56
CA THR A 152 -28.49 6.93 12.24
C THR A 152 -29.66 7.87 11.92
N SER A 153 -30.48 8.21 12.92
CA SER A 153 -31.66 9.06 12.76
C SER A 153 -31.38 10.55 12.94
N LYS A 154 -30.16 10.92 13.35
CA LYS A 154 -29.78 12.27 13.78
C LYS A 154 -28.76 12.92 12.85
N ILE A 155 -27.81 12.13 12.32
CA ILE A 155 -26.67 12.61 11.53
C ILE A 155 -26.72 11.95 10.16
N LEU A 156 -26.69 12.75 9.09
CA LEU A 156 -26.75 12.25 7.71
C LEU A 156 -25.53 11.36 7.37
N THR A 157 -24.36 11.69 7.92
CA THR A 157 -23.12 10.92 7.81
C THR A 157 -23.23 9.53 8.45
N CYS A 158 -24.15 9.34 9.40
CA CYS A 158 -24.42 8.04 10.04
C CYS A 158 -25.53 7.23 9.34
N SER A 159 -26.04 7.69 8.19
CA SER A 159 -27.16 7.02 7.49
C SER A 159 -26.81 5.63 6.94
N SER A 160 -25.55 5.41 6.58
CA SER A 160 -25.06 4.11 6.11
C SER A 160 -23.85 3.67 6.93
N LEU A 161 -23.64 2.36 7.05
CA LEU A 161 -22.45 1.81 7.73
C LEU A 161 -21.15 2.27 7.05
N PHE A 162 -21.15 2.42 5.72
CA PHE A 162 -19.99 2.89 4.97
C PHE A 162 -19.67 4.36 5.28
N SER A 163 -20.68 5.23 5.27
CA SER A 163 -20.54 6.64 5.64
C SER A 163 -20.15 6.81 7.12
N THR A 164 -20.69 5.96 8.01
CA THR A 164 -20.30 5.96 9.43
C THR A 164 -18.84 5.54 9.61
N THR A 165 -18.37 4.59 8.81
CA THR A 165 -16.96 4.19 8.80
C THR A 165 -16.07 5.35 8.36
N GLN A 166 -16.47 6.12 7.33
CA GLN A 166 -15.76 7.33 6.91
C GLN A 166 -15.70 8.36 8.03
N MET A 167 -16.84 8.63 8.69
CA MET A 167 -16.92 9.52 9.84
C MET A 167 -15.94 9.10 10.95
N ILE A 168 -15.88 7.81 11.28
CA ILE A 168 -14.94 7.30 12.29
C ILE A 168 -13.49 7.48 11.86
N PHE A 169 -13.14 7.27 10.58
CA PHE A 169 -11.80 7.60 10.09
C PHE A 169 -11.49 9.09 10.22
N GLU A 170 -12.44 9.98 9.95
CA GLU A 170 -12.28 11.42 10.16
C GLU A 170 -12.08 11.77 11.65
N MET A 171 -12.77 11.07 12.55
CA MET A 171 -12.57 11.20 14.00
C MET A 171 -11.18 10.71 14.43
N ILE A 172 -10.67 9.60 13.90
CA ILE A 172 -9.31 9.11 14.17
C ILE A 172 -8.27 10.16 13.75
N LEU A 173 -8.49 10.80 12.59
CA LEU A 173 -7.65 11.88 12.08
C LEU A 173 -7.85 13.22 12.83
N MET A 174 -8.78 13.27 13.79
CA MET A 174 -9.20 14.48 14.51
C MET A 174 -9.67 15.63 13.59
N LYS A 175 -10.24 15.29 12.43
CA LYS A 175 -10.76 16.27 11.45
C LYS A 175 -12.27 16.47 11.54
N PHE A 176 -12.95 15.64 12.33
CA PHE A 176 -14.40 15.64 12.46
C PHE A 176 -14.90 16.80 13.33
N ASP A 177 -16.02 17.43 12.95
CA ASP A 177 -16.65 18.49 13.73
C ASP A 177 -17.51 17.92 14.87
N ALA A 178 -17.00 18.01 16.10
CA ALA A 178 -17.68 17.54 17.30
C ALA A 178 -19.02 18.26 17.58
N SER A 179 -19.30 19.40 16.93
CA SER A 179 -20.58 20.11 17.05
C SER A 179 -21.76 19.27 16.55
N GLU A 180 -21.57 18.46 15.52
CA GLU A 180 -22.62 17.60 14.94
C GLU A 180 -23.06 16.51 15.93
N ILE A 181 -22.11 15.89 16.63
CA ILE A 181 -22.40 14.86 17.64
C ILE A 181 -23.11 15.47 18.84
N ARG A 182 -22.70 16.67 19.27
CA ARG A 182 -23.33 17.37 20.38
C ARG A 182 -24.75 17.81 20.03
N ALA A 183 -24.98 18.30 18.81
CA ALA A 183 -26.30 18.67 18.34
C ALA A 183 -27.26 17.46 18.23
N ALA A 184 -26.73 16.27 18.01
CA ALA A 184 -27.53 15.05 17.95
C ALA A 184 -28.00 14.57 19.33
N ASP A 185 -27.10 14.59 20.33
CA ASP A 185 -27.40 14.32 21.73
C ASP A 185 -26.39 15.02 22.66
N ASP A 186 -26.88 15.89 23.54
CA ASP A 186 -26.05 16.73 24.41
C ASP A 186 -25.28 15.95 25.49
N VAL A 187 -25.70 14.72 25.81
CA VAL A 187 -25.12 13.92 26.91
C VAL A 187 -24.41 12.69 26.38
N LEU A 188 -25.11 11.81 25.67
CA LEU A 188 -24.54 10.57 25.14
C LEU A 188 -23.50 10.85 24.06
N GLY A 189 -23.71 11.87 23.22
CA GLY A 189 -22.80 12.25 22.15
C GLY A 189 -21.38 12.54 22.63
N PRO A 190 -21.18 13.56 23.49
CA PRO A 190 -19.88 13.88 24.04
C PRO A 190 -19.23 12.73 24.84
N ILE A 191 -20.02 11.93 25.56
CA ILE A 191 -19.50 10.78 26.32
C ILE A 191 -18.92 9.73 25.36
N CYS A 192 -19.69 9.30 24.35
CA CYS A 192 -19.25 8.31 23.37
C CYS A 192 -18.06 8.81 22.56
N PHE A 193 -18.07 10.08 22.15
CA PHE A 193 -16.96 10.72 21.43
C PHE A 193 -15.67 10.79 22.26
N THR A 194 -15.77 11.21 23.53
CA THR A 194 -14.62 11.28 24.43
C THR A 194 -14.03 9.89 24.68
N LEU A 195 -14.90 8.91 24.93
CA LEU A 195 -14.50 7.53 25.16
C LEU A 195 -13.87 6.90 23.91
N PHE A 196 -14.37 7.22 22.72
CA PHE A 196 -13.76 6.85 21.44
C PHE A 196 -12.36 7.44 21.29
N ILE A 197 -12.19 8.75 21.49
CA ILE A 197 -10.87 9.39 21.38
C ILE A 197 -9.88 8.77 22.39
N PHE A 198 -10.31 8.55 23.62
CA PHE A 198 -9.46 7.97 24.65
C PHE A 198 -9.02 6.54 24.32
N LEU A 199 -9.95 5.66 23.94
CA LEU A 199 -9.65 4.25 23.69
C LEU A 199 -8.98 4.02 22.32
N ILE A 200 -9.54 4.57 21.25
CA ILE A 200 -9.07 4.30 19.89
C ILE A 200 -7.84 5.16 19.55
N VAL A 201 -7.89 6.45 19.87
CA VAL A 201 -6.80 7.36 19.48
C VAL A 201 -5.67 7.30 20.49
N PHE A 202 -5.90 7.62 21.77
CA PHE A 202 -4.81 7.65 22.75
C PHE A 202 -4.24 6.27 23.06
N ILE A 203 -5.08 5.32 23.50
CA ILE A 203 -4.59 3.98 23.86
C ILE A 203 -4.14 3.21 22.62
N GLY A 204 -4.88 3.28 21.52
CA GLY A 204 -4.47 2.65 20.25
C GLY A 204 -3.11 3.16 19.73
N MET A 205 -2.91 4.48 19.64
CA MET A 205 -1.65 5.04 19.16
C MET A 205 -0.48 4.75 20.09
N THR A 206 -0.68 4.87 21.41
CA THR A 206 0.39 4.58 22.39
C THR A 206 0.83 3.12 22.34
N MET A 207 -0.11 2.19 22.21
CA MET A 207 0.22 0.76 22.07
C MET A 207 0.94 0.48 20.74
N PHE A 208 0.47 1.04 19.63
CA PHE A 208 1.11 0.89 18.32
C PHE A 208 2.57 1.38 18.33
N VAL A 209 2.80 2.60 18.86
CA VAL A 209 4.14 3.17 19.00
C VAL A 209 5.02 2.35 19.93
N SER A 210 4.46 1.82 21.03
CA SER A 210 5.19 0.98 21.98
C SER A 210 5.71 -0.30 21.33
N ILE A 211 4.85 -1.03 20.59
CA ILE A 211 5.23 -2.28 19.92
C ILE A 211 6.38 -2.03 18.92
N ILE A 212 6.25 -0.99 18.10
CA ILE A 212 7.29 -0.64 17.12
C ILE A 212 8.59 -0.23 17.81
N SER A 213 8.51 0.59 18.86
CA SER A 213 9.68 1.08 19.58
C SER A 213 10.44 -0.05 20.27
N ASP A 214 9.73 -1.00 20.86
CA ASP A 214 10.30 -2.18 21.50
C ASP A 214 10.96 -3.12 20.48
N GLY A 215 10.29 -3.37 19.36
CA GLY A 215 10.87 -4.11 18.23
C GLY A 215 12.13 -3.47 17.68
N PHE A 216 12.12 -2.15 17.53
CA PHE A 216 13.27 -1.40 17.00
C PHE A 216 14.48 -1.51 17.94
N ARG A 217 14.26 -1.41 19.26
CA ARG A 217 15.31 -1.60 20.26
C ARG A 217 15.88 -3.02 20.18
N SER A 218 15.01 -4.02 20.14
CA SER A 218 15.39 -5.44 20.07
C SER A 218 16.25 -5.77 18.85
N ILE A 219 15.88 -5.29 17.66
CA ILE A 219 16.69 -5.52 16.45
C ILE A 219 17.98 -4.73 16.47
N ARG A 220 17.96 -3.50 16.96
CA ARG A 220 19.18 -2.69 17.06
C ARG A 220 20.21 -3.34 17.97
N GLU A 221 19.77 -3.90 19.10
CA GLU A 221 20.62 -4.66 20.02
C GLU A 221 21.14 -5.94 19.37
N ARG A 222 20.26 -6.71 18.71
CA ARG A 222 20.65 -7.94 17.98
C ARG A 222 21.72 -7.66 16.93
N ASN A 223 21.51 -6.64 16.08
CA ASN A 223 22.50 -6.25 15.08
C ASN A 223 23.81 -5.81 15.73
N ARG A 224 23.77 -5.08 16.85
CA ARG A 224 24.99 -4.67 17.57
C ARG A 224 25.77 -5.86 18.13
N VAL A 225 25.10 -6.90 18.63
CA VAL A 225 25.72 -8.12 19.12
C VAL A 225 26.34 -8.94 17.99
N ASP A 226 25.63 -9.05 16.85
CA ASP A 226 26.11 -9.76 15.65
C ASP A 226 27.41 -9.12 15.13
N PHE A 227 27.41 -7.79 14.96
CA PHE A 227 28.60 -7.02 14.55
C PHE A 227 29.79 -7.17 15.53
N LYS A 228 29.52 -7.28 16.84
CA LYS A 228 30.58 -7.48 17.84
C LYS A 228 31.19 -8.87 17.74
N THR A 229 30.35 -9.89 17.63
CA THR A 229 30.76 -11.29 17.53
C THR A 229 31.57 -11.52 16.25
N ASP A 230 31.13 -10.97 15.12
CA ASP A 230 31.85 -11.05 13.85
C ASP A 230 33.22 -10.36 13.91
N PHE A 231 33.30 -9.20 14.58
CA PHE A 231 34.56 -8.48 14.76
C PHE A 231 35.53 -9.25 15.67
N GLU A 232 35.05 -9.78 16.79
CA GLU A 232 35.85 -10.61 17.71
C GLU A 232 36.32 -11.91 17.02
N MET A 233 35.48 -12.54 16.20
CA MET A 233 35.85 -13.72 15.42
C MET A 233 36.90 -13.39 14.35
N PHE A 234 36.78 -12.24 13.69
CA PHE A 234 37.76 -11.75 12.73
C PHE A 234 39.12 -11.46 13.41
N GLU A 235 39.12 -10.77 14.55
CA GLU A 235 40.33 -10.56 15.35
C GLU A 235 40.97 -11.90 15.73
N PHE A 236 40.19 -12.87 16.22
CA PHE A 236 40.72 -14.18 16.60
C PHE A 236 41.33 -14.95 15.42
N MET A 237 40.69 -14.89 14.24
CA MET A 237 41.24 -15.49 13.01
C MET A 237 42.52 -14.79 12.56
N TRP A 238 42.56 -13.45 12.65
CA TRP A 238 43.72 -12.64 12.29
C TRP A 238 44.91 -12.93 13.22
N ASP A 239 44.66 -13.02 14.52
CA ASP A 239 45.67 -13.35 15.53
C ASP A 239 46.27 -14.73 15.31
N ARG A 240 45.43 -15.71 14.93
CA ARG A 240 45.87 -17.07 14.60
C ARG A 240 46.73 -17.13 13.34
N LEU A 241 46.35 -16.36 12.31
CA LEU A 241 47.13 -16.21 11.07
C LEU A 241 48.51 -15.60 11.34
N LEU A 242 48.56 -14.52 12.13
CA LEU A 242 49.81 -13.86 12.50
C LEU A 242 50.74 -14.79 13.30
N ARG A 243 50.20 -15.60 14.22
CA ARG A 243 51.00 -16.60 14.96
C ARG A 243 51.55 -17.70 14.07
N GLN A 244 50.81 -18.15 13.06
CA GLN A 244 51.29 -19.15 12.10
C GLN A 244 52.39 -18.59 11.19
N LEU A 245 52.28 -17.32 10.78
CA LEU A 245 53.32 -16.63 10.01
C LEU A 245 54.56 -16.28 10.86
N GLY A 246 54.38 -16.00 12.15
CA GLY A 246 55.47 -15.73 13.09
C GLY A 246 56.32 -16.95 13.45
N ASN A 247 55.75 -18.15 13.42
CA ASN A 247 56.46 -19.43 13.64
C ASN A 247 57.18 -19.98 12.39
N LEU A 248 57.18 -19.23 11.27
CA LEU A 248 57.86 -19.60 10.02
C LEU A 248 59.19 -18.85 9.80
N LYS A 249 59.73 -18.18 10.84
CA LYS A 249 61.09 -17.63 10.89
C LYS A 249 61.90 -18.35 11.96
#